data_AF-A0A7S2EQ93-F1
#
_entry.id   AF-A0A7S2EQ93-F1
#
_cell.length_a   1.000
_cell.length_b   1.000
_cell.length_c   1.000
_cell.angle_alpha   90.00
_cell.angle_beta   90.00
_cell.angle_gamma   90.00
#
_symmetry.space_group_name_H-M   'P 1'
#
loop_
_entity.id
_entity.type
_entity.pdbx_description
1 polymer ?
#
loop_
_entity_poly.entity_id
_entity_poly.type
_entity_poly.pdbx_seq_one_letter_code
_entity_poly.pdbx_strand_id
1 'polypeptide(L)'
;ACGYLASVTMEVMGDLFVGARQTMTWLATCARLIGSQGQPVSWMTPIGVPSVQPYRQRKPYQIVTLLQTVILSNSSENLPIHRQRQVSAFPPNYVHSLDSSHMLLTALEMEKRGLTFSAVHDSFWTHACDVDEMNGVLRDCFVDLYDQPLLEELKRTWEMRYPGLTLPDLPETGDLDLNEVRDAPYFFQ
;
A
#
# COMPACT_ATOMS: atom_id res chain seq x y z
N ALA A 1 24.59 1.71 21.89
CA ALA A 1 24.55 0.52 21.02
C ALA A 1 23.33 0.54 20.09
N CYS A 2 22.10 0.41 20.60
CA CYS A 2 20.88 0.32 19.76
C CYS A 2 20.64 1.53 18.84
N GLY A 3 20.83 2.76 19.35
CA GLY A 3 20.66 3.96 18.52
C GLY A 3 21.68 4.08 17.39
N TYR A 4 22.94 3.66 17.63
CA TYR A 4 23.98 3.65 16.61
C TYR A 4 23.66 2.63 15.52
N LEU A 5 23.29 1.40 15.90
CA LEU A 5 22.87 0.36 14.95
C LEU A 5 21.65 0.78 14.13
N ALA A 6 20.65 1.41 14.77
CA ALA A 6 19.47 1.91 14.08
C ALA A 6 19.82 2.98 13.04
N SER A 7 20.68 3.95 13.40
CA SER A 7 21.13 4.98 12.46
C SER A 7 21.88 4.39 11.27
N VAL A 8 22.85 3.51 11.52
CA VAL A 8 23.63 2.85 10.45
C VAL A 8 22.74 2.00 9.54
N THR A 9 21.78 1.27 10.11
CA THR A 9 20.85 0.45 9.32
C THR A 9 19.98 1.32 8.41
N MET A 10 19.43 2.41 8.94
CA MET A 10 18.59 3.33 8.16
C MET A 10 19.37 4.07 7.06
N GLU A 11 20.63 4.39 7.31
CA GLU A 11 21.52 4.99 6.32
C GLU A 11 21.76 4.03 5.15
N VAL A 12 22.17 2.79 5.43
CA VAL A 12 22.41 1.77 4.40
C VAL A 12 21.13 1.43 3.62
N MET A 13 19.99 1.29 4.30
CA MET A 13 18.70 1.06 3.61
C MET A 13 18.31 2.24 2.71
N GLY A 14 18.61 3.47 3.12
CA GLY A 14 18.33 4.67 2.35
C GLY A 14 19.14 4.75 1.05
N ASP A 15 20.38 4.27 1.09
CA ASP A 15 21.28 4.24 -0.06
C ASP A 15 20.96 3.09 -1.03
N LEU A 16 20.52 1.93 -0.51
CA LEU A 16 20.16 0.78 -1.34
C LEU A 16 18.82 0.95 -2.07
N PHE A 17 17.86 1.66 -1.48
CA PHE A 17 16.48 1.74 -1.97
C PHE A 17 16.03 3.18 -2.28
N VAL A 18 16.83 3.90 -3.07
CA VAL A 18 16.59 5.31 -3.40
C VAL A 18 15.21 5.52 -4.02
N GLY A 19 14.82 4.72 -5.03
CA GLY A 19 13.53 4.83 -5.71
C GLY A 19 12.34 4.56 -4.78
N ALA A 20 12.43 3.54 -3.92
CA ALA A 20 11.40 3.25 -2.92
C ALA A 20 11.26 4.39 -1.91
N ARG A 21 12.37 4.97 -1.45
CA ARG A 21 12.37 6.11 -0.53
C ARG A 21 11.76 7.36 -1.16
N GLN A 22 12.08 7.64 -2.43
CA GLN A 22 11.49 8.75 -3.18
C GLN A 22 9.98 8.58 -3.34
N THR A 23 9.54 7.39 -3.74
CA THR A 23 8.12 7.04 -3.88
C THR A 23 7.37 7.16 -2.55
N MET A 24 7.92 6.61 -1.47
CA MET A 24 7.35 6.71 -0.13
C MET A 24 7.21 8.17 0.32
N THR A 25 8.24 9.00 0.04
CA THR A 25 8.23 10.43 0.35
C THR A 25 7.18 11.18 -0.48
N TRP A 26 7.04 10.84 -1.76
CA TRP A 26 6.01 11.39 -2.65
C TRP A 26 4.59 11.06 -2.15
N LEU A 27 4.32 9.79 -1.84
CA LEU A 27 3.04 9.33 -1.28
C LEU A 27 2.71 10.06 0.03
N ALA A 28 3.67 10.17 0.94
CA ALA A 28 3.49 10.87 2.22
C ALA A 28 3.24 12.38 2.03
N THR A 29 3.88 13.00 1.05
CA THR A 29 3.69 14.41 0.71
C THR A 29 2.29 14.65 0.15
N CYS A 30 1.83 13.81 -0.79
CA CYS A 30 0.47 13.88 -1.32
C CYS A 30 -0.58 13.68 -0.21
N ALA A 31 -0.39 12.68 0.65
CA ALA A 31 -1.27 12.44 1.79
C ALA A 31 -1.35 13.65 2.75
N ARG A 32 -0.24 14.37 2.94
CA ARG A 32 -0.20 15.58 3.77
C ARG A 32 -1.00 16.72 3.15
N LEU A 33 -0.85 16.92 1.84
CA LEU A 33 -1.57 17.93 1.08
C LEU A 33 -3.08 17.64 1.09
N ILE A 34 -3.49 16.40 0.84
CA ILE A 34 -4.90 15.98 0.91
C ILE A 34 -5.45 16.15 2.33
N GLY A 35 -4.70 15.70 3.35
CA GLY A 35 -5.10 15.85 4.75
C GLY A 35 -5.21 17.30 5.22
N SER A 36 -4.55 18.25 4.56
CA SER A 36 -4.71 19.68 4.86
C SER A 36 -6.14 20.17 4.55
N GLN A 37 -6.79 19.58 3.55
CA GLN A 37 -8.19 19.84 3.17
C GLN A 37 -9.21 19.20 4.13
N GLY A 38 -8.75 18.48 5.17
CA GLY A 38 -9.62 17.80 6.14
C GLY A 38 -10.29 16.53 5.61
N GLN A 39 -9.91 16.08 4.40
CA GLN A 39 -10.43 14.87 3.78
C GLN A 39 -9.49 13.68 4.04
N PRO A 40 -10.04 12.47 4.28
CA PRO A 40 -9.21 11.27 4.38
C PRO A 40 -8.61 10.93 3.02
N VAL A 41 -7.41 10.35 3.04
CA VAL A 41 -6.78 9.86 1.82
C VAL A 41 -7.57 8.66 1.31
N SER A 42 -7.87 8.66 0.02
CA SER A 42 -8.60 7.59 -0.65
C SER A 42 -8.14 7.42 -2.08
N TRP A 43 -8.18 6.19 -2.56
CA TRP A 43 -7.70 5.79 -3.87
C TRP A 43 -8.52 4.62 -4.40
N MET A 44 -8.36 4.31 -5.67
CA MET A 44 -8.92 3.12 -6.30
C MET A 44 -7.79 2.12 -6.47
N THR A 45 -8.01 0.85 -6.11
CA THR A 45 -7.04 -0.20 -6.41
C THR A 45 -7.12 -0.58 -7.90
N PRO A 46 -6.08 -1.20 -8.48
CA PRO A 46 -6.09 -1.65 -9.88
C PRO A 46 -7.24 -2.60 -10.22
N ILE A 47 -7.76 -3.34 -9.24
CA ILE A 47 -8.94 -4.21 -9.39
C ILE A 47 -10.28 -3.48 -9.17
N GLY A 48 -10.29 -2.14 -9.11
CA GLY A 48 -11.49 -1.32 -9.01
C GLY A 48 -12.11 -1.22 -7.60
N VAL A 49 -11.39 -1.63 -6.55
CA VAL A 49 -11.90 -1.55 -5.17
C VAL A 49 -11.57 -0.17 -4.58
N PRO A 50 -12.57 0.64 -4.18
CA PRO A 50 -12.31 1.92 -3.54
C PRO A 50 -11.78 1.71 -2.12
N SER A 51 -10.65 2.33 -1.81
CA SER A 51 -9.99 2.26 -0.50
C SER A 51 -9.92 3.65 0.15
N VAL A 52 -10.19 3.71 1.46
CA VAL A 52 -10.19 4.95 2.25
C VAL A 52 -9.50 4.72 3.58
N GLN A 53 -8.63 5.64 3.98
CA GLN A 53 -7.97 5.56 5.27
C GLN A 53 -8.89 5.96 6.44
N PRO A 54 -9.10 5.08 7.45
CA PRO A 54 -10.08 5.31 8.52
C PRO A 54 -9.56 6.18 9.67
N TYR A 55 -8.34 6.74 9.57
CA TYR A 55 -7.68 7.39 10.71
C TYR A 55 -8.33 8.73 11.06
N ARG A 56 -9.08 8.74 12.17
CA ARG A 56 -9.74 9.91 12.76
C ARG A 56 -9.29 10.16 14.20
N GLN A 57 -9.43 11.39 14.67
CA GLN A 57 -9.08 11.78 16.04
C GLN A 57 -10.09 11.25 17.04
N ARG A 58 -9.87 10.03 17.52
CA ARG A 58 -10.64 9.44 18.61
C ARG A 58 -10.08 9.94 19.94
N LYS A 59 -10.88 10.70 20.69
CA LYS A 59 -10.54 11.09 22.07
C LYS A 59 -11.27 10.16 23.04
N PRO A 60 -10.55 9.36 23.84
CA PRO A 60 -11.18 8.61 24.92
C PRO A 60 -11.64 9.59 26.02
N TYR A 61 -12.82 9.33 26.56
CA TYR A 61 -13.40 10.02 27.70
C TYR A 61 -13.32 9.07 28.89
N GLN A 62 -12.60 9.50 29.92
CA GLN A 62 -12.44 8.72 31.14
C GLN A 62 -13.48 9.19 32.17
N ILE A 63 -14.33 8.27 32.61
CA ILE A 63 -15.31 8.47 33.66
C ILE A 63 -14.83 7.74 34.90
N VAL A 64 -14.39 8.50 35.91
CA VAL A 64 -13.97 7.95 37.20
C VAL A 64 -15.21 7.77 38.08
N THR A 65 -15.43 6.56 38.57
CA THR A 65 -16.50 6.23 39.52
C THR A 65 -15.89 5.71 40.83
N LEU A 66 -16.73 5.51 41.86
CA LEU A 66 -16.30 4.98 43.16
C LEU A 66 -15.75 3.54 43.08
N LEU A 67 -16.19 2.73 42.11
CA LEU A 67 -15.81 1.32 41.98
C LEU A 67 -14.71 1.09 40.94
N GLN A 68 -14.69 1.89 39.87
CA GLN A 68 -13.75 1.74 38.77
C GLN A 68 -13.71 2.96 37.87
N THR A 69 -12.74 2.98 36.97
CA THR A 69 -12.67 3.94 35.87
C THR A 69 -13.18 3.30 34.60
N VAL A 70 -14.15 3.95 33.94
CA VAL A 70 -14.69 3.52 32.63
C VAL A 70 -14.13 4.43 31.53
N ILE A 71 -13.60 3.84 30.46
CA ILE A 71 -13.12 4.60 29.29
C ILE A 71 -14.13 4.45 28.16
N LEU A 72 -14.79 5.54 27.79
CA LEU A 72 -15.65 5.63 26.63
C LEU A 72 -14.86 6.18 25.45
N SER A 73 -15.15 5.73 24.23
CA SER A 73 -14.55 6.34 23.03
C SER A 73 -15.63 6.58 21.99
N ASN A 74 -15.63 7.77 21.38
CA ASN A 74 -16.51 8.05 20.27
C ASN A 74 -15.86 7.51 18.98
N SER A 75 -16.57 6.66 18.27
CA SER A 75 -16.16 6.04 17.01
C SER A 75 -16.83 6.65 15.77
N SER A 76 -17.51 7.79 15.90
CA SER A 76 -18.22 8.46 14.80
C SER A 76 -17.33 8.77 13.59
N GLU A 77 -17.90 8.57 12.40
CA GLU A 77 -17.27 8.96 11.13
C GLU A 77 -17.20 10.47 10.91
N ASN A 78 -17.91 11.26 11.71
CA ASN A 78 -17.87 12.73 11.61
C ASN A 78 -16.68 13.35 12.35
N LEU A 79 -15.85 12.54 13.02
CA LEU A 79 -14.67 13.03 13.74
C LEU A 79 -13.62 13.61 12.77
N PRO A 80 -12.93 14.70 13.16
CA PRO A 80 -11.82 15.22 12.36
C PRO A 80 -10.77 14.16 12.05
N ILE A 81 -10.15 14.23 10.86
CA ILE A 81 -9.12 13.28 10.48
C ILE A 81 -7.87 13.40 11.36
N HIS A 82 -7.20 12.28 11.57
CA HIS A 82 -5.90 12.27 12.24
C HIS A 82 -4.78 12.45 11.20
N ARG A 83 -4.52 13.71 10.80
CA ARG A 83 -3.58 14.07 9.72
C ARG A 83 -2.24 13.33 9.77
N GLN A 84 -1.58 13.30 10.93
CA GLN A 84 -0.27 12.64 11.05
C GLN A 84 -0.34 11.12 10.76
N ARG A 85 -1.38 10.43 11.24
CA ARG A 85 -1.59 9.00 10.97
C ARG A 85 -1.97 8.75 9.51
N GLN A 86 -2.72 9.65 8.90
CA GLN A 86 -3.04 9.57 7.47
C GLN A 86 -1.74 9.59 6.64
N VAL A 87 -0.85 10.55 6.93
CA VAL A 87 0.45 10.68 6.26
C VAL A 87 1.33 9.47 6.46
N SER A 88 1.52 9.03 7.71
CA SER A 88 2.46 7.94 8.02
C SER A 88 1.98 6.57 7.55
N ALA A 89 0.66 6.36 7.49
CA ALA A 89 0.10 5.06 7.12
C ALA A 89 -0.20 4.94 5.62
N PHE A 90 -0.18 6.03 4.86
CA PHE A 90 -0.54 5.97 3.45
C PHE A 90 0.42 5.18 2.57
N PRO A 91 1.75 5.40 2.63
CA PRO A 91 2.66 4.60 1.83
C PRO A 91 2.51 3.07 2.03
N PRO A 92 2.51 2.51 3.26
CA PRO A 92 2.35 1.08 3.43
C PRO A 92 0.94 0.58 3.04
N ASN A 93 -0.11 1.35 3.33
CA ASN A 93 -1.47 0.95 2.94
C ASN A 93 -1.67 0.93 1.42
N TYR A 94 -1.00 1.81 0.69
CA TYR A 94 -1.04 1.81 -0.77
C TYR A 94 -0.34 0.56 -1.33
N VAL A 95 0.87 0.24 -0.85
CA VAL A 95 1.60 -0.97 -1.27
C VAL A 95 0.81 -2.24 -0.96
N HIS A 96 0.29 -2.39 0.27
CA HIS A 96 -0.54 -3.55 0.63
C HIS A 96 -1.79 -3.69 -0.26
N SER A 97 -2.33 -2.58 -0.77
CA SER A 97 -3.46 -2.64 -1.69
C SER A 97 -3.06 -3.13 -3.08
N LEU A 98 -1.83 -2.87 -3.52
CA LEU A 98 -1.25 -3.44 -4.74
C LEU A 98 -0.96 -4.93 -4.55
N ASP A 99 -0.35 -5.32 -3.43
CA ASP A 99 -0.09 -6.73 -3.10
C ASP A 99 -1.40 -7.54 -3.06
N SER A 100 -2.45 -6.98 -2.46
CA SER A 100 -3.78 -7.60 -2.44
C SER A 100 -4.39 -7.71 -3.84
N SER A 101 -4.14 -6.72 -4.70
CA SER A 101 -4.61 -6.72 -6.09
C SER A 101 -3.89 -7.81 -6.89
N HIS A 102 -2.57 -7.93 -6.73
CA HIS A 102 -1.74 -8.97 -7.33
C HIS A 102 -2.19 -10.37 -6.90
N MET A 103 -2.40 -10.58 -5.60
CA MET A 103 -2.92 -11.84 -5.05
C MET A 103 -4.26 -12.22 -5.68
N LEU A 104 -5.20 -11.27 -5.79
CA LEU A 104 -6.54 -11.54 -6.35
C LEU A 104 -6.50 -11.78 -7.86
N LEU A 105 -5.68 -11.03 -8.61
CA LEU A 105 -5.48 -11.27 -10.04
C LEU A 105 -4.90 -12.66 -10.30
N THR A 106 -3.91 -13.06 -9.50
CA THR A 106 -3.31 -14.40 -9.55
C THR A 106 -4.36 -15.47 -9.23
N ALA A 107 -5.16 -15.29 -8.17
CA ALA A 107 -6.21 -16.23 -7.79
C ALA A 107 -7.22 -16.45 -8.92
N LEU A 108 -7.64 -15.37 -9.59
CA LEU A 108 -8.56 -15.43 -10.72
C LEU A 108 -7.94 -16.17 -11.92
N GLU A 109 -6.65 -15.98 -12.18
CA GLU A 109 -5.97 -16.66 -13.29
C GLU A 109 -5.75 -18.15 -13.01
N MET A 110 -5.41 -18.51 -11.76
CA MET A 110 -5.35 -19.90 -11.30
C MET A 110 -6.72 -20.60 -11.42
N GLU A 111 -7.80 -19.91 -11.04
CA GLU A 111 -9.17 -20.44 -11.16
C GLU A 111 -9.54 -20.70 -12.63
N LYS A 112 -9.22 -19.78 -13.55
CA LYS A 112 -9.45 -19.98 -14.99
C LYS A 112 -8.74 -21.21 -15.56
N ARG A 113 -7.58 -21.57 -15.00
CA ARG A 113 -6.80 -22.75 -15.36
C ARG A 113 -7.24 -24.02 -14.63
N GLY A 114 -8.21 -23.92 -13.73
CA GLY A 114 -8.72 -25.03 -12.93
C GLY A 114 -7.78 -25.48 -11.81
N LEU A 115 -6.87 -24.60 -11.38
CA LEU A 115 -5.88 -24.89 -10.35
C LEU A 115 -6.36 -24.41 -8.97
N THR A 116 -6.03 -25.17 -7.93
CA THR A 116 -6.29 -24.76 -6.55
C THR A 116 -5.35 -23.63 -6.17
N PHE A 117 -5.87 -22.57 -5.53
CA PHE A 117 -5.07 -21.47 -5.02
C PHE A 117 -5.47 -21.13 -3.58
N SER A 118 -4.47 -20.89 -2.74
CA SER A 118 -4.62 -20.37 -1.39
C SER A 118 -3.53 -19.35 -1.13
N ALA A 119 -3.83 -18.31 -0.35
CA ALA A 119 -2.85 -17.28 -0.04
C ALA A 119 -2.99 -16.78 1.40
N VAL A 120 -1.86 -16.40 1.99
CA VAL A 120 -1.77 -15.66 3.23
C VAL A 120 -0.92 -14.43 2.94
N HIS A 121 -1.56 -13.30 2.63
CA HIS A 121 -0.92 -12.07 2.19
C HIS A 121 0.01 -12.29 0.98
N ASP A 122 1.33 -12.27 1.18
CA ASP A 122 2.39 -12.42 0.18
C ASP A 122 2.89 -13.86 0.03
N SER A 123 2.27 -14.82 0.73
CA SER A 123 2.59 -16.25 0.65
C SER A 123 1.52 -17.00 -0.15
N PHE A 124 1.91 -17.68 -1.23
CA PHE A 124 0.99 -18.30 -2.20
C PHE A 124 1.17 -19.83 -2.25
N TRP A 125 0.08 -20.58 -2.14
CA TRP A 125 0.08 -22.04 -2.02
C TRP A 125 -0.84 -22.69 -3.06
N THR A 126 -0.42 -23.85 -3.55
CA THR A 126 -1.18 -24.73 -4.45
C THR A 126 -0.79 -26.20 -4.19
N HIS A 127 -1.31 -27.15 -4.97
CA HIS A 127 -0.84 -28.54 -4.92
C HIS A 127 0.57 -28.66 -5.48
N ALA A 128 1.37 -29.60 -4.96
CA ALA A 128 2.78 -29.74 -5.32
C ALA A 128 3.04 -29.93 -6.83
N CYS A 129 2.10 -30.52 -7.56
CA CYS A 129 2.19 -30.70 -9.01
C CYS A 129 2.01 -29.40 -9.81
N ASP A 130 1.42 -28.37 -9.22
CA ASP A 130 0.99 -27.14 -9.90
C ASP A 130 1.89 -25.94 -9.55
N VAL A 131 2.92 -26.14 -8.71
CA VAL A 131 3.81 -25.08 -8.20
C VAL A 131 4.52 -24.34 -9.33
N ASP A 132 5.04 -25.06 -10.32
CA ASP A 132 5.74 -24.45 -11.45
C ASP A 132 4.80 -23.57 -12.28
N GLU A 133 3.56 -24.03 -12.48
CA GLU A 133 2.54 -23.26 -13.20
C GLU A 133 2.09 -22.03 -12.41
N MET A 134 1.85 -22.18 -11.10
CA MET A 134 1.51 -21.07 -10.21
C MET A 134 2.61 -20.00 -10.21
N ASN A 135 3.88 -20.39 -10.16
CA ASN A 135 5.00 -19.46 -10.20
C ASN A 135 5.07 -18.68 -11.52
N GLY A 136 4.74 -19.33 -12.64
CA GLY A 136 4.58 -18.64 -13.92
C GLY A 136 3.47 -17.59 -13.86
N VAL A 137 2.28 -17.99 -13.41
CA VAL A 137 1.11 -17.09 -13.27
C VAL A 137 1.40 -15.91 -12.35
N LEU A 138 2.06 -16.14 -11.22
CA LEU A 138 2.42 -15.09 -10.26
C LEU A 138 3.29 -14.01 -10.90
N ARG A 139 4.34 -14.41 -11.64
CA ARG A 139 5.24 -13.47 -12.32
C ARG A 139 4.52 -12.74 -13.45
N ASP A 140 3.71 -13.43 -14.24
CA ASP A 140 2.92 -12.80 -15.31
C ASP A 140 1.96 -11.75 -14.74
N CYS A 141 1.18 -12.10 -13.71
CA CYS A 141 0.27 -11.17 -13.05
C CYS A 141 1.00 -9.99 -12.40
N PHE A 142 2.23 -10.21 -11.91
CA PHE A 142 3.05 -9.14 -11.35
C PHE A 142 3.45 -8.15 -12.44
N VAL A 143 3.98 -8.63 -13.56
CA VAL A 143 4.38 -7.76 -14.66
C VAL A 143 3.18 -7.01 -15.22
N ASP A 144 2.06 -7.69 -15.48
CA ASP A 144 0.85 -7.07 -16.02
C ASP A 144 0.24 -6.01 -15.09
N LEU A 145 0.43 -6.15 -13.77
CA LEU A 145 -0.01 -5.17 -12.78
C LEU A 145 0.90 -3.92 -12.78
N TYR A 146 2.21 -4.11 -12.78
CA TYR A 146 3.19 -3.04 -12.65
C TYR A 146 3.60 -2.37 -13.97
N ASP A 147 3.25 -2.97 -15.11
CA ASP A 147 3.34 -2.32 -16.44
C ASP A 147 2.32 -1.16 -16.58
N GLN A 148 1.34 -1.09 -15.68
CA GLN A 148 0.39 0.01 -15.63
C GLN A 148 1.01 1.26 -14.98
N PRO A 149 0.63 2.48 -15.42
CA PRO A 149 1.12 3.73 -14.85
C PRO A 149 0.39 4.06 -13.52
N LEU A 150 0.67 3.26 -12.48
CA LEU A 150 -0.07 3.24 -11.21
C LEU A 150 -0.02 4.58 -10.47
N LEU A 151 1.15 5.24 -10.41
CA LEU A 151 1.30 6.50 -9.69
C LEU A 151 0.74 7.68 -10.49
N GLU A 152 0.83 7.65 -11.81
CA GLU A 152 0.22 8.61 -12.72
C GLU A 152 -1.30 8.58 -12.57
N GLU A 153 -1.91 7.39 -12.59
CA GLU A 153 -3.35 7.23 -12.46
C GLU A 153 -3.84 7.69 -11.07
N LEU A 154 -3.06 7.39 -10.03
CA LEU A 154 -3.31 7.88 -8.68
C LEU A 154 -3.28 9.41 -8.60
N LYS A 155 -2.23 10.03 -9.17
CA LYS A 155 -2.08 11.50 -9.23
C LYS A 155 -3.25 12.13 -10.00
N ARG A 156 -3.55 11.60 -11.19
CA ARG A 156 -4.66 12.06 -12.05
C ARG A 156 -5.99 12.03 -11.31
N THR A 157 -6.28 10.93 -10.59
CA THR A 157 -7.51 10.78 -9.81
C THR A 157 -7.61 11.84 -8.70
N TRP A 158 -6.51 12.15 -8.04
CA TRP A 158 -6.51 13.19 -7.01
C TRP A 158 -6.59 14.60 -7.57
N GLU A 159 -5.95 14.90 -8.70
CA GLU A 159 -6.05 16.21 -9.36
C GLU A 159 -7.49 16.48 -9.81
N MET A 160 -8.18 15.48 -10.36
CA MET A 160 -9.61 15.60 -10.69
C MET A 160 -10.48 15.82 -9.44
N ARG A 161 -10.18 15.13 -8.34
CA ARG A 161 -10.95 15.22 -7.10
C ARG A 161 -10.68 16.50 -6.30
N TYR A 162 -9.47 17.04 -6.40
CA TYR A 162 -8.99 18.19 -5.64
C TYR A 162 -8.41 19.25 -6.59
N PRO A 163 -9.23 19.90 -7.43
CA PRO A 163 -8.75 20.82 -8.47
C PRO A 163 -8.02 22.07 -7.94
N GLY A 164 -8.19 22.41 -6.66
CA GLY A 164 -7.47 23.50 -5.99
C GLY A 164 -6.15 23.10 -5.34
N LEU A 165 -5.73 21.82 -5.46
CA LEU A 165 -4.54 21.29 -4.82
C LEU A 165 -3.46 20.99 -5.88
N THR A 166 -2.31 21.62 -5.77
CA THR A 166 -1.15 21.31 -6.61
C THR A 166 -0.35 20.17 -5.98
N LEU A 167 -0.36 19.01 -6.62
CA LEU A 167 0.42 17.84 -6.20
C LEU A 167 1.84 17.90 -6.78
N PRO A 168 2.85 17.36 -6.07
CA PRO A 168 4.21 17.30 -6.58
C PRO A 168 4.31 16.41 -7.84
N ASP A 169 5.39 16.62 -8.60
CA ASP A 169 5.73 15.76 -9.73
C ASP A 169 6.08 14.36 -9.27
N LEU A 170 5.87 13.40 -10.17
CA LEU A 170 6.13 12.00 -9.92
C LEU A 170 7.65 11.77 -9.76
N PRO A 171 8.07 10.81 -8.92
CA PRO A 171 9.46 10.39 -8.88
C PRO A 171 9.89 9.82 -10.23
N GLU A 172 11.18 9.93 -10.56
CA GLU A 172 11.73 9.36 -11.78
C GLU A 172 11.66 7.83 -11.76
N THR A 173 11.30 7.25 -12.89
CA THR A 173 11.34 5.80 -13.10
C THR A 173 12.78 5.34 -13.33
N GLY A 174 13.10 4.14 -12.84
CA GLY A 174 14.38 3.50 -13.14
C GLY A 174 14.44 2.92 -14.56
N ASP A 175 15.49 2.16 -14.82
CA ASP A 175 15.81 1.49 -16.08
C ASP A 175 15.50 -0.02 -16.07
N LEU A 176 14.87 -0.53 -15.02
CA LEU A 176 14.48 -1.94 -14.89
C LEU A 176 13.51 -2.35 -16.01
N ASP A 177 13.86 -3.39 -16.76
CA ASP A 177 12.91 -4.08 -17.63
C ASP A 177 12.08 -5.07 -16.81
N LEU A 178 10.80 -4.76 -16.62
CA LEU A 178 9.87 -5.61 -15.88
C LEU A 178 9.73 -7.02 -16.48
N ASN A 179 10.03 -7.20 -17.77
CA ASN A 179 9.95 -8.52 -18.39
C ASN A 179 10.97 -9.51 -17.79
N GLU A 180 12.09 -9.04 -17.24
CA GLU A 180 13.07 -9.89 -16.56
C GLU A 180 12.49 -10.63 -15.34
N VAL A 181 11.40 -10.11 -14.74
CA VAL A 181 10.72 -10.74 -13.61
C VAL A 181 10.13 -12.09 -13.99
N ARG A 182 9.72 -12.30 -15.26
CA ARG A 182 9.16 -13.58 -15.73
C ARG A 182 10.16 -14.73 -15.63
N ASP A 183 11.44 -14.42 -15.82
CA ASP A 183 12.53 -15.38 -15.78
C ASP A 183 13.19 -15.48 -14.40
N ALA A 184 12.78 -14.67 -13.41
CA ALA A 184 13.41 -14.60 -12.10
C ALA A 184 13.00 -15.79 -11.20
N PRO A 185 13.90 -16.78 -10.96
CA PRO A 185 13.54 -18.01 -10.26
C PRO A 185 13.25 -17.78 -8.77
N TYR A 186 13.84 -16.75 -8.17
CA TYR A 186 13.74 -16.46 -6.74
C TYR A 186 12.75 -15.33 -6.40
N PHE A 187 11.95 -14.90 -7.36
CA PHE A 187 11.02 -13.78 -7.16
C PHE A 187 9.87 -14.13 -6.20
N PHE A 188 9.32 -15.34 -6.33
CA PHE A 188 8.42 -15.97 -5.37
C PHE A 188 8.99 -17.36 -5.03
N GLN A 189 9.15 -17.68 -3.74
CA GLN A 189 9.71 -18.94 -3.23
C GLN A 189 8.67 -19.73 -2.44
#